data_AF-A0A9P1I9U1-F1
#
_entry.id   AF-A0A9P1I9U1-F1
#
_cell.length_a   1.000
_cell.length_b   1.000
_cell.length_c   1.000
_cell.angle_alpha   90.00
_cell.angle_beta   90.00
_cell.angle_gamma   90.00
#
_symmetry.space_group_name_H-M   'P 1'
#
loop_
_entity.id
_entity.type
_entity.pdbx_description
1 polymer ?
#
loop_
_entity_poly.entity_id
_entity_poly.type
_entity_poly.pdbx_seq_one_letter_code
_entity_poly.pdbx_strand_id
1 'polypeptide(L)'
;MEIDVEAAALEQVKALLQRPDQLEKLPELKKRADRKKLAVEAMLRTGVQGQLEGIRTAIAHLQTASEDITSISQGVEEIRERLKPFPQLKEKLRELRDANARHSQYEAAMENLKHIFNINSTLQEIRDALEDEKSGGNLLLAHKHIMDLERARDELLAEVHKMDTGKTEYEKNLLINFFKGVNIVVEELSKNMWFILARTLEMVKGNEHGAGPQQVVTCIRIVEREERIDKFYMDNKQTNSNAFMPPGRPRRWKEKALQALEKTVVFRIEGNQLEDRDLNKAWLARYLEVCRNVIMDDLLVAKAAIPCFPPEYQIYDRYVAMYHNAVCKRLREIASEDMEKSELVQLMSWIKFYASEDMLGHPRLKINAPALLQDSPVLTRSTLNQLCDSFIEMSRKDLQLWLKNTVSHEKDDWYKNARPSEDNHGYFYTDLPNTVFGMLKDTIIASIFVVI
;
A
#
# COMPACT_ATOMS: atom_id res chain seq x y z
N MET A 1 -48.02 -5.86 48.62
CA MET A 1 -47.42 -6.68 47.54
C MET A 1 -48.04 -8.08 47.52
N GLU A 2 -48.12 -8.78 48.66
CA GLU A 2 -48.74 -10.13 48.74
C GLU A 2 -50.23 -10.17 48.31
N ILE A 3 -51.04 -9.19 48.75
CA ILE A 3 -52.47 -9.10 48.41
C ILE A 3 -52.71 -8.97 46.89
N ASP A 4 -51.79 -8.32 46.18
CA ASP A 4 -51.90 -8.04 44.74
C ASP A 4 -51.50 -9.28 43.90
N VAL A 5 -50.53 -10.06 44.40
CA VAL A 5 -50.10 -11.32 43.78
C VAL A 5 -51.19 -12.40 43.94
N GLU A 6 -51.85 -12.45 45.10
CA GLU A 6 -52.98 -13.36 45.33
C GLU A 6 -54.17 -13.03 44.42
N ALA A 7 -54.51 -11.75 44.27
CA ALA A 7 -55.58 -11.30 43.39
C ALA A 7 -55.29 -11.64 41.91
N ALA A 8 -54.06 -11.40 41.44
CA ALA A 8 -53.64 -11.75 40.08
C ALA A 8 -53.58 -13.27 39.84
N ALA A 9 -53.14 -14.04 40.84
CA ALA A 9 -53.15 -15.50 40.78
C ALA A 9 -54.58 -16.06 40.71
N LEU A 10 -55.50 -15.47 41.48
CA LEU A 10 -56.93 -15.81 41.43
C LEU A 10 -57.55 -15.52 40.05
N GLU A 11 -57.26 -14.35 39.45
CA GLU A 11 -57.69 -14.05 38.08
C GLU A 11 -57.13 -15.04 37.06
N GLN A 12 -55.86 -15.40 37.18
CA GLN A 12 -55.20 -16.35 36.27
C GLN A 12 -55.78 -17.77 36.41
N VAL A 13 -56.08 -18.22 37.63
CA VAL A 13 -56.73 -19.52 37.88
C VAL A 13 -58.18 -19.50 37.35
N LYS A 14 -58.91 -18.40 37.57
CA LYS A 14 -60.27 -18.21 37.05
C LYS A 14 -60.32 -18.22 35.52
N ALA A 15 -59.30 -17.65 34.85
CA ALA A 15 -59.18 -17.68 33.40
C ALA A 15 -58.91 -19.09 32.84
N LEU A 16 -58.25 -19.96 33.61
CA LEU A 16 -57.87 -21.32 33.19
C LEU A 16 -58.97 -22.38 33.40
N LEU A 17 -59.91 -22.15 34.31
CA LEU A 17 -60.97 -23.09 34.71
C LEU A 17 -62.36 -22.46 34.53
N GLN A 18 -62.78 -22.24 33.28
CA GLN A 18 -64.05 -21.58 32.96
C GLN A 18 -65.23 -22.54 32.86
N ARG A 19 -64.98 -23.85 32.66
CA ARG A 19 -66.03 -24.88 32.52
C ARG A 19 -65.76 -26.11 33.41
N PRO A 20 -66.80 -26.84 33.87
CA PRO A 20 -66.65 -27.93 34.83
C PRO A 20 -65.83 -29.13 34.34
N ASP A 21 -65.85 -29.41 33.04
CA ASP A 21 -65.06 -30.44 32.35
C ASP A 21 -63.54 -30.17 32.40
N GLN A 22 -63.14 -28.91 32.63
CA GLN A 22 -61.73 -28.52 32.71
C GLN A 22 -61.09 -28.86 34.07
N LEU A 23 -61.89 -29.20 35.10
CA LEU A 23 -61.40 -29.68 36.40
C LEU A 23 -60.63 -31.01 36.29
N GLU A 24 -60.91 -31.83 35.28
CA GLU A 24 -60.14 -33.06 35.02
C GLU A 24 -58.66 -32.77 34.68
N LYS A 25 -58.36 -31.57 34.17
CA LYS A 25 -56.99 -31.12 33.84
C LYS A 25 -56.27 -30.45 35.01
N LEU A 26 -56.94 -30.26 36.15
CA LEU A 26 -56.37 -29.71 37.38
C LEU A 26 -55.07 -30.42 37.84
N PRO A 27 -54.96 -31.77 37.86
CA PRO A 27 -53.71 -32.44 38.21
C PRO A 27 -52.55 -32.10 37.27
N GLU A 28 -52.80 -31.93 35.96
CA GLU A 28 -51.77 -31.52 35.00
C GLU A 28 -51.35 -30.06 35.19
N LEU A 29 -52.31 -29.16 35.41
CA LEU A 29 -52.05 -27.74 35.69
C LEU A 29 -51.28 -27.56 37.00
N LYS A 30 -51.63 -28.31 38.05
CA LYS A 30 -50.90 -28.34 39.33
C LYS A 30 -49.46 -28.82 39.11
N LYS A 31 -49.27 -29.93 38.39
CA LYS A 31 -47.93 -30.45 38.05
C LYS A 31 -47.11 -29.45 37.22
N ARG A 32 -47.74 -28.67 36.33
CA ARG A 32 -47.09 -27.60 35.56
C ARG A 32 -46.71 -26.41 36.44
N ALA A 33 -47.57 -26.01 37.38
CA ALA A 33 -47.28 -24.96 38.34
C ALA A 33 -46.15 -25.36 39.29
N ASP A 34 -46.16 -26.60 39.81
CA ASP A 34 -45.10 -27.15 40.66
C ASP A 34 -43.76 -27.19 39.91
N ARG A 35 -43.75 -27.61 38.63
CA ARG A 35 -42.55 -27.54 37.79
C ARG A 35 -42.03 -26.13 37.59
N LYS A 36 -42.91 -25.15 37.34
CA LYS A 36 -42.53 -23.73 37.21
C LYS A 36 -41.96 -23.19 38.52
N LYS A 37 -42.60 -23.50 39.65
CA LYS A 37 -42.12 -23.14 40.98
C LYS A 37 -40.74 -23.71 41.24
N LEU A 38 -40.53 -25.02 41.03
CA LEU A 38 -39.22 -25.67 41.18
C LEU A 38 -38.15 -25.07 40.27
N ALA A 39 -38.51 -24.72 39.03
CA ALA A 39 -37.59 -24.07 38.09
C ALA A 39 -37.18 -22.67 38.57
N VAL A 40 -38.15 -21.86 39.05
CA VAL A 40 -37.88 -20.52 39.59
C VAL A 40 -37.09 -20.60 40.89
N GLU A 41 -37.41 -21.53 41.79
CA GLU A 41 -36.66 -21.76 43.02
C GLU A 41 -35.22 -22.21 42.73
N ALA A 42 -35.01 -23.09 41.74
CA ALA A 42 -33.68 -23.48 41.30
C ALA A 42 -32.90 -22.30 40.71
N MET A 43 -33.52 -21.50 39.84
CA MET A 43 -32.91 -20.30 39.27
C MET A 43 -32.57 -19.27 40.34
N LEU A 44 -33.47 -19.02 41.30
CA LEU A 44 -33.22 -18.12 42.43
C LEU A 44 -32.09 -18.64 43.31
N ARG A 45 -32.06 -19.93 43.60
CA ARG A 45 -30.98 -20.54 44.39
C ARG A 45 -29.63 -20.38 43.69
N THR A 46 -29.54 -20.67 42.41
CA THR A 46 -28.32 -20.49 41.61
C THR A 46 -27.93 -19.01 41.52
N GLY A 47 -28.90 -18.11 41.32
CA GLY A 47 -28.66 -16.67 41.24
C GLY A 47 -28.16 -16.08 42.57
N VAL A 48 -28.80 -16.44 43.69
CA VAL A 48 -28.39 -16.03 45.04
C VAL A 48 -27.04 -16.62 45.39
N GLN A 49 -26.77 -17.88 45.06
CA GLN A 49 -25.47 -18.49 45.27
C GLN A 49 -24.37 -17.82 44.44
N GLY A 50 -24.66 -17.46 43.18
CA GLY A 50 -23.72 -16.71 42.33
C GLY A 50 -23.44 -15.31 42.85
N GLN A 51 -24.45 -14.59 43.35
CA GLN A 51 -24.28 -13.28 43.97
C GLN A 51 -23.49 -13.36 45.28
N LEU A 52 -23.78 -14.36 46.13
CA LEU A 52 -23.04 -14.57 47.39
C LEU A 52 -21.57 -14.91 47.12
N GLU A 53 -21.29 -15.77 46.14
CA GLU A 53 -19.92 -16.12 45.77
C GLU A 53 -19.20 -14.91 45.15
N GLY A 54 -19.89 -14.10 44.34
CA GLY A 54 -19.39 -12.84 43.80
C GLY A 54 -19.07 -11.81 44.88
N ILE A 55 -19.93 -11.66 45.89
CA ILE A 55 -19.70 -10.78 47.04
C ILE A 55 -18.51 -11.29 47.86
N ARG A 56 -18.42 -12.60 48.09
CA ARG A 56 -17.33 -13.22 48.85
C ARG A 56 -15.98 -13.02 48.16
N THR A 57 -15.92 -13.23 46.85
CA THR A 57 -14.72 -12.96 46.06
C THR A 57 -14.38 -11.47 46.02
N ALA A 58 -15.37 -10.59 45.89
CA ALA A 58 -15.14 -9.14 45.95
C ALA A 58 -14.57 -8.70 47.31
N ILE A 59 -15.09 -9.21 48.42
CA ILE A 59 -14.57 -8.92 49.77
C ILE A 59 -13.14 -9.43 49.93
N ALA A 60 -12.86 -10.66 49.47
CA ALA A 60 -11.51 -11.21 49.50
C ALA A 60 -10.53 -10.33 48.69
N HIS A 61 -10.91 -9.91 47.48
CA HIS A 61 -10.11 -9.01 46.67
C HIS A 61 -9.90 -7.63 47.33
N LEU A 62 -10.91 -7.08 48.02
CA LEU A 62 -10.75 -5.81 48.74
C LEU A 62 -9.79 -5.93 49.91
N GLN A 63 -9.82 -7.05 50.63
CA GLN A 63 -8.88 -7.33 51.72
C GLN A 63 -7.45 -7.43 51.17
N THR A 64 -7.23 -8.23 50.13
CA THR A 64 -5.91 -8.35 49.48
C THR A 64 -5.44 -7.01 48.92
N ALA A 65 -6.30 -6.25 48.26
CA ALA A 65 -5.93 -4.93 47.75
C ALA A 65 -5.53 -3.95 48.87
N SER A 66 -6.20 -4.01 50.03
CA SER A 66 -5.85 -3.21 51.19
C SER A 66 -4.48 -3.60 51.76
N GLU A 67 -4.19 -4.90 51.83
CA GLU A 67 -2.88 -5.43 52.25
C GLU A 67 -1.79 -5.00 51.27
N ASP A 68 -2.04 -5.12 49.96
CA ASP A 68 -1.12 -4.71 48.90
C ASP A 68 -0.84 -3.20 48.95
N ILE A 69 -1.86 -2.35 49.12
CA ILE A 69 -1.68 -0.90 49.25
C ILE A 69 -0.84 -0.57 50.48
N THR A 70 -1.06 -1.27 51.59
CA THR A 70 -0.29 -1.05 52.83
C THR A 70 1.18 -1.45 52.62
N SER A 71 1.41 -2.60 52.00
CA SER A 71 2.75 -3.10 51.66
C SER A 71 3.48 -2.16 50.69
N ILE A 72 2.80 -1.69 49.63
CA ILE A 72 3.36 -0.71 48.67
C ILE A 72 3.67 0.60 49.38
N SER A 73 2.79 1.08 50.24
CA SER A 73 3.02 2.34 50.98
C SER A 73 4.22 2.24 51.91
N GLN A 74 4.38 1.12 52.62
CA GLN A 74 5.57 0.84 53.43
C GLN A 74 6.82 0.76 52.57
N GLY A 75 6.78 0.04 51.44
CA GLY A 75 7.90 -0.07 50.51
C GLY A 75 8.31 1.29 49.93
N VAL A 76 7.36 2.15 49.59
CA VAL A 76 7.61 3.52 49.11
C VAL A 76 8.26 4.37 50.20
N GLU A 77 7.80 4.26 51.44
CA GLU A 77 8.40 5.00 52.56
C GLU A 77 9.82 4.50 52.85
N GLU A 78 10.06 3.18 52.83
CA GLU A 78 11.41 2.62 52.96
C GLU A 78 12.35 3.10 51.84
N ILE A 79 11.87 3.14 50.59
CA ILE A 79 12.64 3.68 49.46
C ILE A 79 12.95 5.16 49.71
N ARG A 80 11.96 5.95 50.16
CA ARG A 80 12.14 7.37 50.45
C ARG A 80 13.19 7.59 51.54
N GLU A 81 13.14 6.85 52.63
CA GLU A 81 14.13 6.90 53.71
C GLU A 81 15.53 6.54 53.21
N ARG A 82 15.66 5.47 52.41
CA ARG A 82 16.96 5.07 51.81
C ARG A 82 17.50 6.09 50.80
N LEU A 83 16.64 6.88 50.16
CA LEU A 83 17.02 7.93 49.22
C LEU A 83 17.35 9.27 49.89
N LYS A 84 16.95 9.51 51.15
CA LYS A 84 17.28 10.75 51.88
C LYS A 84 18.78 11.10 51.90
N PRO A 85 19.73 10.15 52.03
CA PRO A 85 21.16 10.44 52.00
C PRO A 85 21.72 10.70 50.59
N PHE A 86 20.97 10.38 49.54
CA PHE A 86 21.45 10.40 48.15
C PHE A 86 21.90 11.79 47.66
N PRO A 87 21.25 12.91 48.03
CA PRO A 87 21.75 14.26 47.71
C PRO A 87 23.12 14.54 48.32
N GLN A 88 23.39 14.08 49.55
CA GLN A 88 24.70 14.25 50.20
C GLN A 88 25.75 13.37 49.52
N LEU A 89 25.38 12.16 49.09
CA LEU A 89 26.24 11.28 48.31
C LEU A 89 26.57 11.89 46.94
N LYS A 90 25.59 12.54 46.28
CA LYS A 90 25.79 13.26 45.02
C LYS A 90 26.81 14.39 45.16
N GLU A 91 26.79 15.13 46.26
CA GLU A 91 27.82 16.15 46.55
C GLU A 91 29.19 15.53 46.84
N LYS A 92 29.25 14.44 47.64
CA LYS A 92 30.52 13.72 47.89
C LYS A 92 31.14 13.15 46.61
N LEU A 93 30.31 12.65 45.68
CA LEU A 93 30.74 12.09 44.40
C LEU A 93 30.86 13.16 43.30
N ARG A 94 30.73 14.45 43.62
CA ARG A 94 30.78 15.52 42.62
C ARG A 94 32.10 15.51 41.86
N GLU A 95 33.22 15.38 42.56
CA GLU A 95 34.55 15.33 41.94
C GLU A 95 34.71 14.11 41.02
N LEU A 96 34.21 12.94 41.44
CA LEU A 96 34.23 11.72 40.62
C LEU A 96 33.35 11.88 39.38
N ARG A 97 32.16 12.48 39.52
CA ARG A 97 31.25 12.75 38.40
C ARG A 97 31.88 13.72 37.41
N ASP A 98 32.50 14.79 37.91
CA ASP A 98 33.13 15.80 37.06
C ASP A 98 34.42 15.24 36.41
N ALA A 99 35.15 14.34 37.08
CA ALA A 99 36.25 13.57 36.48
C ALA A 99 35.74 12.58 35.42
N ASN A 100 34.66 11.85 35.69
CA ASN A 100 34.05 10.93 34.74
C ASN A 100 33.53 11.67 33.50
N ALA A 101 32.88 12.82 33.68
CA ALA A 101 32.43 13.66 32.58
C ALA A 101 33.60 14.09 31.68
N ARG A 102 34.72 14.51 32.29
CA ARG A 102 35.95 14.83 31.54
C ARG A 102 36.53 13.61 30.82
N HIS A 103 36.60 12.46 31.47
CA HIS A 103 37.09 11.23 30.83
C HIS A 103 36.20 10.80 29.67
N SER A 104 34.87 10.82 29.82
CA SER A 104 33.94 10.55 28.73
C SER A 104 34.08 11.55 27.57
N GLN A 105 34.35 12.83 27.87
CA GLN A 105 34.66 13.83 26.83
C GLN A 105 35.99 13.52 26.11
N TYR A 106 37.03 13.12 26.83
CA TYR A 106 38.30 12.73 26.22
C TYR A 106 38.18 11.45 25.39
N GLU A 107 37.40 10.47 25.85
CA GLU A 107 37.10 9.25 25.11
C GLU A 107 36.39 9.57 23.79
N ALA A 108 35.33 10.39 23.85
CA ALA A 108 34.62 10.85 22.65
C ALA A 108 35.55 11.65 21.72
N ALA A 109 36.44 12.49 22.26
CA ALA A 109 37.41 13.22 21.46
C ALA A 109 38.42 12.27 20.79
N MET A 110 38.93 11.26 21.49
CA MET A 110 39.85 10.26 20.93
C MET A 110 39.19 9.41 19.84
N GLU A 111 37.92 9.01 20.03
CA GLU A 111 37.14 8.30 19.02
C GLU A 111 36.94 9.17 17.76
N ASN A 112 36.53 10.43 17.94
CA ASN A 112 36.37 11.38 16.83
C ASN A 112 37.69 11.66 16.10
N LEU A 113 38.82 11.80 16.81
CA LEU A 113 40.13 11.98 16.19
C LEU A 113 40.50 10.81 15.28
N LYS A 114 40.20 9.57 15.68
CA LYS A 114 40.43 8.39 14.85
C LYS A 114 39.74 8.51 13.49
N HIS A 115 38.51 9.02 13.46
CA HIS A 115 37.76 9.22 12.22
C HIS A 115 38.28 10.41 11.39
N ILE A 116 38.70 11.50 12.04
CA ILE A 116 39.30 12.67 11.36
C ILE A 116 40.60 12.28 10.65
N PHE A 117 41.49 11.54 11.32
CA PHE A 117 42.78 11.15 10.74
C PHE A 117 42.64 10.11 9.62
N ASN A 118 41.69 9.18 9.76
CA ASN A 118 41.52 8.08 8.82
C ASN A 118 40.44 8.33 7.76
N ILE A 119 39.87 9.54 7.67
CA ILE A 119 38.72 9.83 6.80
C ILE A 119 38.97 9.39 5.35
N ASN A 120 40.12 9.70 4.77
CA ASN A 120 40.43 9.34 3.38
C ASN A 120 40.60 7.82 3.19
N SER A 121 41.15 7.12 4.19
CA SER A 121 41.27 5.65 4.16
C SER A 121 39.88 5.02 4.21
N THR A 122 39.04 5.45 5.16
CA THR A 122 37.68 4.92 5.30
C THR A 122 36.81 5.25 4.08
N LEU A 123 36.97 6.42 3.46
CA LEU A 123 36.29 6.75 2.20
C LEU A 123 36.72 5.82 1.06
N GLN A 124 37.99 5.42 1.00
CA GLN A 124 38.46 4.44 0.02
C GLN A 124 37.91 3.04 0.33
N GLU A 125 37.94 2.60 1.59
CA GLU A 125 37.35 1.33 2.02
C GLU A 125 35.85 1.23 1.70
N ILE A 126 35.11 2.35 1.80
CA ILE A 126 33.71 2.43 1.38
C ILE A 126 33.57 2.19 -0.12
N ARG A 127 34.41 2.84 -0.95
CA ARG A 127 34.37 2.67 -2.40
C ARG A 127 34.74 1.26 -2.82
N ASP A 128 35.80 0.70 -2.25
CA ASP A 128 36.22 -0.68 -2.50
C ASP A 128 35.10 -1.67 -2.11
N ALA A 129 34.38 -1.40 -1.01
CA ALA A 129 33.23 -2.20 -0.61
C ALA A 129 32.03 -2.05 -1.57
N LEU A 130 31.83 -0.88 -2.19
CA LEU A 130 30.78 -0.65 -3.19
C LEU A 130 31.12 -1.28 -4.55
N GLU A 131 32.40 -1.39 -4.89
CA GLU A 131 32.91 -1.92 -6.17
C GLU A 131 33.10 -3.46 -6.17
N ASP A 132 32.90 -4.14 -5.04
CA ASP A 132 33.11 -5.60 -4.95
C ASP A 132 32.16 -6.41 -5.86
N GLU A 133 32.64 -6.70 -7.08
CA GLU A 133 31.91 -7.44 -8.11
C GLU A 133 31.50 -8.86 -7.67
N LYS A 134 32.22 -9.48 -6.73
CA LYS A 134 31.95 -10.87 -6.29
C LYS A 134 30.69 -10.99 -5.45
N SER A 135 30.31 -9.92 -4.74
CA SER A 135 29.11 -9.87 -3.90
C SER A 135 28.02 -8.95 -4.44
N GLY A 136 28.29 -8.25 -5.55
CA GLY A 136 27.46 -7.15 -6.08
C GLY A 136 27.49 -5.92 -5.17
N GLY A 137 28.61 -5.69 -4.49
CA GLY A 137 28.85 -4.65 -3.51
C GLY A 137 28.43 -5.07 -2.09
N ASN A 138 29.34 -4.92 -1.13
CA ASN A 138 29.05 -5.10 0.29
C ASN A 138 28.40 -3.83 0.87
N LEU A 139 27.14 -3.60 0.51
CA LEU A 139 26.38 -2.39 0.87
C LEU A 139 26.27 -2.19 2.39
N LEU A 140 26.19 -3.28 3.17
CA LEU A 140 26.11 -3.18 4.64
C LEU A 140 27.42 -2.68 5.24
N LEU A 141 28.56 -3.13 4.72
CA LEU A 141 29.86 -2.67 5.19
C LEU A 141 30.07 -1.20 4.81
N ALA A 142 29.77 -0.84 3.56
CA ALA A 142 29.80 0.56 3.10
C ALA A 142 28.90 1.45 3.97
N HIS A 143 27.65 1.04 4.21
CA HIS A 143 26.70 1.78 5.06
C HIS A 143 27.18 1.91 6.50
N LYS A 144 27.80 0.86 7.07
CA LYS A 144 28.40 0.91 8.42
C LYS A 144 29.48 1.97 8.51
N HIS A 145 30.44 1.97 7.60
CA HIS A 145 31.52 2.96 7.59
C HIS A 145 30.99 4.38 7.37
N ILE A 146 29.98 4.55 6.50
CA ILE A 146 29.28 5.83 6.33
C ILE A 146 28.64 6.28 7.64
N MET A 147 27.93 5.41 8.35
CA MET A 147 27.33 5.73 9.65
C MET A 147 28.36 6.15 10.69
N ASP A 148 29.53 5.48 10.73
CA ASP A 148 30.60 5.84 11.67
C ASP A 148 31.15 7.25 11.38
N LEU A 149 31.35 7.60 10.09
CA LEU A 149 31.78 8.94 9.69
C LEU A 149 30.70 10.01 9.89
N GLU A 150 29.43 9.70 9.60
CA GLU A 150 28.31 10.60 9.85
C GLU A 150 28.13 10.86 11.34
N ARG A 151 28.26 9.83 12.17
CA ARG A 151 28.19 9.94 13.62
C ARG A 151 29.28 10.87 14.15
N ALA A 152 30.53 10.68 13.71
CA ALA A 152 31.63 11.56 14.12
C ALA A 152 31.38 13.02 13.69
N ARG A 153 30.94 13.25 12.46
CA ARG A 153 30.55 14.58 11.96
C ARG A 153 29.43 15.20 12.80
N ASP A 154 28.37 14.44 13.05
CA ASP A 154 27.16 14.92 13.70
C ASP A 154 27.36 15.17 15.19
N GLU A 155 28.19 14.37 15.88
CA GLU A 155 28.62 14.62 17.26
C GLU A 155 29.40 15.94 17.37
N LEU A 156 30.37 16.17 16.48
CA LEU A 156 31.13 17.43 16.45
C LEU A 156 30.23 18.64 16.14
N LEU A 157 29.31 18.51 15.19
CA LEU A 157 28.34 19.56 14.87
C LEU A 157 27.37 19.82 16.01
N ALA A 158 26.95 18.79 16.75
CA ALA A 158 26.08 18.92 17.90
C ALA A 158 26.78 19.65 19.06
N GLU A 159 28.07 19.39 19.31
CA GLU A 159 28.84 20.12 20.31
C GLU A 159 29.02 21.60 19.92
N VAL A 160 29.36 21.89 18.67
CA VAL A 160 29.42 23.27 18.15
C VAL A 160 28.06 23.96 18.27
N HIS A 161 26.96 23.24 18.03
CA HIS A 161 25.61 23.78 18.19
C HIS A 161 25.27 24.15 19.64
N LYS A 162 25.81 23.44 20.64
CA LYS A 162 25.59 23.75 22.07
C LYS A 162 26.40 24.95 22.56
N MET A 163 27.51 25.27 21.92
CA MET A 163 28.46 26.28 22.41
C MET A 163 27.97 27.74 22.24
N ASP A 164 26.93 27.98 21.43
CA ASP A 164 26.28 29.30 21.21
C ASP A 164 27.25 30.50 21.18
N THR A 165 28.34 30.37 20.42
CA THR A 165 29.31 31.46 20.23
C THR A 165 29.03 32.23 18.94
N GLY A 166 29.41 33.51 18.86
CA GLY A 166 29.28 34.30 17.63
C GLY A 166 30.03 33.75 16.39
N LYS A 167 30.87 32.72 16.55
CA LYS A 167 31.61 32.01 15.48
C LYS A 167 31.01 30.66 15.08
N THR A 168 29.92 30.25 15.72
CA THR A 168 29.27 28.95 15.55
C THR A 168 29.00 28.60 14.08
N GLU A 169 28.63 29.58 13.25
CA GLU A 169 28.32 29.33 11.84
C GLU A 169 29.56 29.06 10.98
N TYR A 170 30.69 29.72 11.26
CA TYR A 170 31.95 29.48 10.56
C TYR A 170 32.48 28.07 10.87
N GLU A 171 32.43 27.68 12.15
CA GLU A 171 32.89 26.37 12.62
C GLU A 171 32.04 25.22 12.07
N LYS A 172 30.70 25.39 12.03
CA LYS A 172 29.80 24.45 11.35
C LYS A 172 30.15 24.28 9.88
N ASN A 173 30.36 25.38 9.16
CA ASN A 173 30.70 25.33 7.74
C ASN A 173 32.06 24.68 7.48
N LEU A 174 33.05 24.90 8.36
CA LEU A 174 34.34 24.22 8.29
C LEU A 174 34.18 22.70 8.42
N LEU A 175 33.41 22.24 9.40
CA LEU A 175 33.14 20.81 9.61
C LEU A 175 32.35 20.20 8.44
N ILE A 176 31.32 20.88 7.94
CA ILE A 176 30.56 20.44 6.77
C ILE A 176 31.49 20.26 5.56
N ASN A 177 32.38 21.23 5.32
CA ASN A 177 33.34 21.17 4.22
C ASN A 177 34.39 20.06 4.40
N PHE A 178 34.85 19.81 5.62
CA PHE A 178 35.79 18.73 5.92
C PHE A 178 35.18 17.36 5.61
N PHE A 179 33.93 17.13 6.03
CA PHE A 179 33.21 15.87 5.81
C PHE A 179 32.47 15.79 4.47
N LYS A 180 32.71 16.69 3.51
CA LYS A 180 32.03 16.70 2.21
C LYS A 180 32.14 15.37 1.45
N GLY A 181 33.27 14.65 1.62
CA GLY A 181 33.49 13.34 1.00
C GLY A 181 32.47 12.29 1.44
N VAL A 182 31.95 12.39 2.67
CA VAL A 182 30.90 11.50 3.19
C VAL A 182 29.62 11.64 2.37
N ASN A 183 29.24 12.85 1.98
CA ASN A 183 28.04 13.07 1.16
C ASN A 183 28.17 12.41 -0.23
N ILE A 184 29.38 12.42 -0.82
CA ILE A 184 29.64 11.79 -2.11
C ILE A 184 29.44 10.28 -2.02
N VAL A 185 30.03 9.62 -1.02
CA VAL A 185 29.89 8.16 -0.85
C VAL A 185 28.47 7.75 -0.44
N VAL A 186 27.72 8.61 0.26
CA VAL A 186 26.29 8.42 0.52
C VAL A 186 25.50 8.42 -0.79
N GLU A 187 25.80 9.36 -1.71
CA GLU A 187 25.17 9.40 -3.03
C GLU A 187 25.52 8.16 -3.85
N GLU A 188 26.79 7.74 -3.88
CA GLU A 188 27.27 6.52 -4.53
C GLU A 188 26.54 5.27 -3.99
N LEU A 189 26.50 5.09 -2.66
CA LEU A 189 25.75 4.01 -2.02
C LEU A 189 24.27 4.03 -2.44
N SER A 190 23.63 5.20 -2.37
CA SER A 190 22.21 5.33 -2.71
C SER A 190 21.94 4.98 -4.17
N LYS A 191 22.81 5.37 -5.12
CA LYS A 191 22.69 5.00 -6.53
C LYS A 191 22.75 3.49 -6.73
N ASN A 192 23.69 2.81 -6.07
CA ASN A 192 23.78 1.34 -6.12
C ASN A 192 22.51 0.68 -5.55
N MET A 193 22.00 1.20 -4.44
CA MET A 193 20.74 0.71 -3.85
C MET A 193 19.55 0.90 -4.80
N TRP A 194 19.41 2.08 -5.43
CA TRP A 194 18.32 2.34 -6.38
C TRP A 194 18.43 1.46 -7.62
N PHE A 195 19.63 1.17 -8.10
CA PHE A 195 19.86 0.26 -9.21
C PHE A 195 19.41 -1.18 -8.88
N ILE A 196 19.75 -1.68 -7.68
CA ILE A 196 19.32 -3.01 -7.23
C ILE A 196 17.80 -3.06 -7.04
N LEU A 197 17.23 -2.07 -6.36
CA LEU A 197 15.79 -1.99 -6.14
C LEU A 197 15.03 -1.87 -7.47
N ALA A 198 15.52 -1.07 -8.42
CA ALA A 198 14.93 -0.96 -9.76
C ALA A 198 14.85 -2.31 -10.49
N ARG A 199 15.69 -3.29 -10.13
CA ARG A 199 15.73 -4.65 -10.69
C ARG A 199 15.09 -5.70 -9.77
N THR A 200 14.26 -5.30 -8.81
CA THR A 200 13.71 -6.22 -7.79
C THR A 200 13.01 -7.42 -8.43
N LEU A 201 12.26 -7.24 -9.53
CA LEU A 201 11.54 -8.33 -10.18
C LEU A 201 12.50 -9.35 -10.81
N GLU A 202 13.58 -8.88 -11.45
CA GLU A 202 14.64 -9.73 -11.99
C GLU A 202 15.38 -10.47 -10.87
N MET A 203 15.67 -9.77 -9.77
CA MET A 203 16.38 -10.31 -8.59
C MET A 203 15.62 -11.47 -7.94
N VAL A 204 14.28 -11.39 -7.88
CA VAL A 204 13.45 -12.42 -7.21
C VAL A 204 13.04 -13.55 -8.15
N LYS A 205 13.14 -13.37 -9.47
CA LYS A 205 12.80 -14.40 -10.47
C LYS A 205 13.75 -15.61 -10.45
N GLY A 206 14.91 -15.49 -9.80
CA GLY A 206 15.85 -16.61 -9.61
C GLY A 206 16.82 -16.83 -10.76
N ASN A 207 16.95 -15.87 -11.68
CA ASN A 207 17.90 -15.92 -12.81
C ASN A 207 19.33 -15.55 -12.42
N GLU A 208 19.54 -15.02 -11.21
CA GLU A 208 20.83 -14.66 -10.66
C GLU A 208 21.21 -15.62 -9.52
N HIS A 209 22.50 -15.96 -9.37
CA HIS A 209 23.09 -17.01 -8.51
C HIS A 209 22.68 -16.99 -7.02
N GLY A 210 21.41 -17.25 -6.69
CA GLY A 210 20.86 -17.34 -5.32
C GLY A 210 20.92 -16.06 -4.47
N ALA A 211 21.67 -15.04 -4.87
CA ALA A 211 21.96 -13.85 -4.08
C ALA A 211 21.03 -12.65 -4.35
N GLY A 212 20.24 -12.68 -5.43
CA GLY A 212 19.37 -11.56 -5.84
C GLY A 212 18.37 -11.11 -4.74
N PRO A 213 17.54 -12.02 -4.19
CA PRO A 213 16.60 -11.65 -3.12
C PRO A 213 17.31 -11.09 -1.88
N GLN A 214 18.52 -11.59 -1.58
CA GLN A 214 19.33 -11.14 -0.44
C GLN A 214 19.87 -9.71 -0.63
N GLN A 215 20.19 -9.31 -1.86
CA GLN A 215 20.59 -7.94 -2.18
C GLN A 215 19.43 -6.96 -2.02
N VAL A 216 18.22 -7.34 -2.45
CA VAL A 216 16.99 -6.55 -2.21
C VAL A 216 16.75 -6.38 -0.71
N VAL A 217 16.78 -7.47 0.06
CA VAL A 217 16.66 -7.43 1.53
C VAL A 217 17.72 -6.51 2.14
N THR A 218 18.95 -6.56 1.65
CA THR A 218 20.04 -5.72 2.13
C THR A 218 19.75 -4.24 1.92
N CYS A 219 19.28 -3.85 0.73
CA CYS A 219 18.86 -2.47 0.45
C CYS A 219 17.73 -2.03 1.39
N ILE A 220 16.70 -2.86 1.58
CA ILE A 220 15.56 -2.53 2.44
C ILE A 220 15.96 -2.45 3.92
N ARG A 221 16.90 -3.27 4.39
CA ARG A 221 17.45 -3.16 5.75
C ARG A 221 18.16 -1.83 5.99
N ILE A 222 18.90 -1.34 4.99
CA ILE A 222 19.55 -0.03 5.05
C ILE A 222 18.47 1.08 5.07
N VAL A 223 17.46 1.00 4.19
CA VAL A 223 16.33 1.94 4.18
C VAL A 223 15.64 2.02 5.56
N GLU A 224 15.29 0.88 6.15
CA GLU A 224 14.64 0.83 7.47
C GLU A 224 15.53 1.39 8.60
N ARG A 225 16.85 1.20 8.48
CA ARG A 225 17.81 1.78 9.43
C ARG A 225 17.84 3.29 9.32
N GLU A 226 17.87 3.83 8.10
CA GLU A 226 17.89 5.27 7.84
C GLU A 226 16.57 5.95 8.26
N GLU A 227 15.42 5.34 7.98
CA GLU A 227 14.11 5.85 8.42
C GLU A 227 14.00 5.90 9.95
N ARG A 228 14.60 4.93 10.66
CA ARG A 228 14.64 4.95 12.13
C ARG A 228 15.49 6.11 12.67
N ILE A 229 16.60 6.42 12.00
CA ILE A 229 17.46 7.56 12.35
C ILE A 229 16.72 8.88 12.08
N ASP A 230 16.06 9.00 10.92
CA ASP A 230 15.23 10.16 10.58
C ASP A 230 14.12 10.37 11.61
N LYS A 231 13.40 9.31 11.98
CA LYS A 231 12.35 9.35 12.99
C LYS A 231 12.87 9.83 14.34
N PHE A 232 14.02 9.32 14.80
CA PHE A 232 14.64 9.76 16.06
C PHE A 232 14.89 11.28 16.09
N TYR A 233 15.46 11.84 15.02
CA TYR A 233 15.72 13.28 14.96
C TYR A 233 14.42 14.10 14.82
N MET A 234 13.43 13.59 14.10
CA MET A 234 12.13 14.24 13.96
C MET A 234 11.37 14.29 15.30
N ASP A 235 11.33 13.18 16.04
CA ASP A 235 10.66 13.08 17.34
C ASP A 235 11.35 13.98 18.39
N ASN A 236 12.68 14.04 18.38
CA ASN A 236 13.45 14.95 19.23
C ASN A 236 13.16 16.42 18.90
N LYS A 237 13.05 16.78 17.62
CA LYS A 237 12.75 18.15 17.18
C LYS A 237 11.31 18.57 17.47
N GLN A 238 10.38 17.62 17.47
CA GLN A 238 9.00 17.85 17.91
C GLN A 238 8.91 18.11 19.42
N THR A 239 9.71 17.40 20.22
CA THR A 239 9.74 17.55 21.68
C THR A 239 10.51 18.80 22.12
N ASN A 240 11.59 19.13 21.41
CA ASN A 240 12.44 20.28 21.69
C ASN A 240 12.77 21.01 20.38
N SER A 241 12.22 22.21 20.19
CA SER A 241 12.42 23.02 18.98
C SER A 241 13.88 23.42 18.73
N ASN A 242 14.70 23.44 19.79
CA ASN A 242 16.14 23.72 19.72
C ASN A 242 16.99 22.44 19.69
N ALA A 243 16.40 21.28 19.39
CA ALA A 243 17.15 20.05 19.21
C ALA A 243 18.02 20.14 17.94
N PHE A 244 19.27 19.69 18.07
CA PHE A 244 20.18 19.59 16.93
C PHE A 244 19.63 18.65 15.86
N MET A 245 19.70 19.07 14.60
CA MET A 245 19.34 18.27 13.44
C MET A 245 20.55 18.22 12.48
N PRO A 246 21.07 17.02 12.17
CA PRO A 246 22.17 16.89 11.23
C PRO A 246 21.83 17.42 9.84
N PRO A 247 22.83 17.94 9.11
CA PRO A 247 22.64 18.39 7.73
C PRO A 247 22.19 17.22 6.84
N GLY A 248 21.19 17.47 6.00
CA GLY A 248 20.66 16.47 5.05
C GLY A 248 19.66 15.47 5.62
N ARG A 249 19.22 15.65 6.88
CA ARG A 249 18.12 14.87 7.50
C ARG A 249 16.82 15.70 7.51
N PRO A 250 15.64 15.09 7.33
CA PRO A 250 15.41 13.66 7.02
C PRO A 250 15.74 13.34 5.56
N ARG A 251 16.22 12.13 5.31
CA ARG A 251 16.60 11.64 3.97
C ARG A 251 15.45 11.04 3.18
N ARG A 252 14.43 10.49 3.87
CA ARG A 252 13.24 9.83 3.28
C ARG A 252 13.60 8.75 2.26
N TRP A 253 14.48 7.83 2.66
CA TRP A 253 14.95 6.76 1.78
C TRP A 253 13.86 5.74 1.44
N LYS A 254 12.84 5.57 2.29
CA LYS A 254 11.67 4.75 1.99
C LYS A 254 10.89 5.30 0.80
N GLU A 255 10.70 6.62 0.77
CA GLU A 255 10.02 7.29 -0.35
C GLU A 255 10.83 7.11 -1.65
N LYS A 256 12.15 7.36 -1.60
CA LYS A 256 13.04 7.18 -2.76
C LYS A 256 13.14 5.73 -3.23
N ALA A 257 13.11 4.76 -2.32
CA ALA A 257 13.08 3.33 -2.63
C ALA A 257 11.82 2.98 -3.43
N LEU A 258 10.65 3.41 -2.95
CA LEU A 258 9.38 3.16 -3.64
C LEU A 258 9.32 3.88 -4.99
N GLN A 259 9.85 5.10 -5.09
CA GLN A 259 9.98 5.82 -6.36
C GLN A 259 10.89 5.10 -7.36
N ALA A 260 11.97 4.45 -6.90
CA ALA A 260 12.84 3.67 -7.78
C ALA A 260 12.08 2.47 -8.38
N LEU A 261 11.26 1.78 -7.58
CA LEU A 261 10.39 0.70 -8.07
C LEU A 261 9.36 1.21 -9.08
N GLU A 262 8.68 2.32 -8.74
CA GLU A 262 7.65 2.93 -9.59
C GLU A 262 8.22 3.37 -10.93
N LYS A 263 9.40 4.00 -10.95
CA LYS A 263 10.08 4.40 -12.19
C LYS A 263 10.35 3.21 -13.11
N THR A 264 10.78 2.07 -12.58
CA THR A 264 10.95 0.86 -13.38
C THR A 264 9.62 0.41 -13.97
N VAL A 265 8.55 0.36 -13.16
CA VAL A 265 7.22 -0.05 -13.65
C VAL A 265 6.75 0.86 -14.78
N VAL A 266 6.89 2.19 -14.62
CA VAL A 266 6.57 3.17 -15.67
C VAL A 266 7.41 2.94 -16.92
N PHE A 267 8.73 2.77 -16.78
CA PHE A 267 9.61 2.48 -17.92
C PHE A 267 9.23 1.18 -18.64
N ARG A 268 8.76 0.16 -17.93
CA ARG A 268 8.28 -1.08 -18.54
C ARG A 268 6.97 -0.90 -19.30
N ILE A 269 6.08 -0.01 -18.89
CA ILE A 269 4.84 0.24 -19.61
C ILE A 269 5.08 1.18 -20.81
N GLU A 270 5.82 2.26 -20.61
CA GLU A 270 6.08 3.27 -21.65
C GLU A 270 7.12 2.77 -22.67
N GLY A 271 8.20 2.12 -22.22
CA GLY A 271 9.32 1.68 -23.05
C GLY A 271 9.03 0.49 -23.97
N ASN A 272 7.85 -0.13 -23.85
CA ASN A 272 7.41 -1.24 -24.72
C ASN A 272 6.63 -0.77 -25.95
N GLN A 273 6.41 0.53 -26.12
CA GLN A 273 5.86 1.09 -27.36
C GLN A 273 6.97 1.22 -28.41
N LEU A 274 7.15 0.16 -29.21
CA LEU A 274 8.18 0.11 -30.25
C LEU A 274 7.67 0.59 -31.62
N GLU A 275 6.34 0.65 -31.80
CA GLU A 275 5.68 0.96 -33.06
C GLU A 275 4.73 2.15 -32.84
N ASP A 276 4.57 2.96 -33.88
CA ASP A 276 3.56 4.01 -33.98
C ASP A 276 2.63 3.75 -35.17
N ARG A 277 1.67 4.66 -35.37
CA ARG A 277 0.69 4.56 -36.46
C ARG A 277 1.35 4.54 -37.85
N ASP A 278 2.46 5.26 -38.03
CA ASP A 278 3.13 5.38 -39.32
C ASP A 278 3.85 4.07 -39.69
N LEU A 279 4.39 3.37 -38.69
CA LEU A 279 5.05 2.08 -38.88
C LEU A 279 4.06 0.92 -39.02
N ASN A 280 2.98 0.91 -38.23
CA ASN A 280 2.02 -0.19 -38.23
C ASN A 280 0.60 0.25 -37.86
N LYS A 281 -0.36 -0.03 -38.75
CA LYS A 281 -1.78 0.25 -38.50
C LYS A 281 -2.37 -0.50 -37.29
N ALA A 282 -1.72 -1.57 -36.84
CA ALA A 282 -2.11 -2.36 -35.67
C ALA A 282 -1.21 -2.09 -34.44
N TRP A 283 -0.49 -0.96 -34.40
CA TRP A 283 0.45 -0.62 -33.32
C TRP A 283 -0.23 -0.68 -31.94
N LEU A 284 -1.45 -0.14 -31.80
CA LEU A 284 -2.13 -0.06 -30.50
C LEU A 284 -2.51 -1.43 -29.98
N ALA A 285 -3.13 -2.29 -30.80
CA ALA A 285 -3.42 -3.68 -30.42
C ALA A 285 -2.16 -4.44 -29.98
N ARG A 286 -1.05 -4.28 -30.70
CA ARG A 286 0.24 -4.93 -30.37
C ARG A 286 0.82 -4.39 -29.07
N TYR A 287 0.81 -3.07 -28.88
CA TYR A 287 1.25 -2.41 -27.67
C TYR A 287 0.45 -2.89 -26.45
N LEU A 288 -0.88 -2.94 -26.57
CA LEU A 288 -1.78 -3.39 -25.52
C LEU A 288 -1.59 -4.87 -25.16
N GLU A 289 -1.27 -5.72 -26.13
CA GLU A 289 -0.93 -7.13 -25.89
C GLU A 289 0.44 -7.29 -25.20
N VAL A 290 1.44 -6.48 -25.58
CA VAL A 290 2.73 -6.45 -24.87
C VAL A 290 2.54 -5.99 -23.43
N CYS A 291 1.76 -4.92 -23.20
CA CYS A 291 1.42 -4.46 -21.86
C CYS A 291 0.75 -5.55 -21.04
N ARG A 292 -0.22 -6.26 -21.61
CA ARG A 292 -0.88 -7.40 -20.96
C ARG A 292 0.14 -8.44 -20.50
N ASN A 293 1.02 -8.89 -21.38
CA ASN A 293 2.01 -9.91 -21.05
C ASN A 293 2.97 -9.45 -19.96
N VAL A 294 3.48 -8.22 -20.06
CA VAL A 294 4.40 -7.63 -19.09
C VAL A 294 3.75 -7.50 -17.71
N ILE A 295 2.53 -6.94 -17.64
CA ILE A 295 1.80 -6.79 -16.36
C ILE A 295 1.54 -8.15 -15.72
N MET A 296 1.10 -9.14 -16.51
CA MET A 296 0.79 -10.47 -16.00
C MET A 296 2.04 -11.18 -15.47
N ASP A 297 3.12 -11.21 -16.24
CA ASP A 297 4.38 -11.84 -15.85
C ASP A 297 4.97 -11.17 -14.61
N ASP A 298 4.97 -9.85 -14.59
CA ASP A 298 5.57 -9.07 -13.50
C ASP A 298 4.78 -9.18 -12.21
N LEU A 299 3.45 -9.11 -12.26
CA LEU A 299 2.61 -9.28 -11.07
C LEU A 299 2.66 -10.73 -10.55
N LEU A 300 2.89 -11.72 -11.40
CA LEU A 300 3.13 -13.09 -10.92
C LEU A 300 4.48 -13.18 -10.19
N VAL A 301 5.53 -12.55 -10.72
CA VAL A 301 6.87 -12.51 -10.12
C VAL A 301 6.91 -11.65 -8.85
N ALA A 302 6.15 -10.55 -8.79
CA ALA A 302 6.10 -9.64 -7.64
C ALA A 302 5.69 -10.33 -6.34
N LYS A 303 4.97 -11.47 -6.42
CA LYS A 303 4.66 -12.30 -5.25
C LYS A 303 5.90 -12.89 -4.59
N ALA A 304 6.92 -13.22 -5.38
CA ALA A 304 8.21 -13.69 -4.88
C ALA A 304 9.01 -12.59 -4.18
N ALA A 305 8.67 -11.31 -4.40
CA ALA A 305 9.29 -10.19 -3.70
C ALA A 305 8.74 -9.96 -2.29
N ILE A 306 7.56 -10.52 -1.94
CA ILE A 306 6.93 -10.30 -0.62
C ILE A 306 7.87 -10.57 0.56
N PRO A 307 8.65 -11.67 0.60
CA PRO A 307 9.56 -11.95 1.71
C PRO A 307 10.74 -10.96 1.82
N CYS A 308 11.04 -10.20 0.77
CA CYS A 308 12.15 -9.26 0.75
C CYS A 308 11.84 -7.93 1.46
N PHE A 309 10.57 -7.63 1.73
CA PHE A 309 10.11 -6.37 2.28
C PHE A 309 9.38 -6.59 3.62
N PRO A 310 9.41 -5.61 4.55
CA PRO A 310 8.57 -5.65 5.74
C PRO A 310 7.08 -5.74 5.38
N PRO A 311 6.25 -6.47 6.16
CA PRO A 311 4.82 -6.63 5.87
C PRO A 311 4.05 -5.30 5.74
N GLU A 312 4.46 -4.29 6.50
CA GLU A 312 3.90 -2.93 6.50
C GLU A 312 4.03 -2.22 5.15
N TYR A 313 4.94 -2.67 4.26
CA TYR A 313 5.08 -2.09 2.93
C TYR A 313 3.93 -2.51 2.01
N GLN A 314 3.30 -3.67 2.26
CA GLN A 314 2.29 -4.25 1.36
C GLN A 314 2.77 -4.24 -0.09
N ILE A 315 4.00 -4.73 -0.32
CA ILE A 315 4.73 -4.50 -1.57
C ILE A 315 4.00 -5.03 -2.80
N TYR A 316 3.27 -6.14 -2.67
CA TYR A 316 2.47 -6.70 -3.75
C TYR A 316 1.35 -5.74 -4.17
N ASP A 317 0.57 -5.23 -3.22
CA ASP A 317 -0.50 -4.27 -3.49
C ASP A 317 0.05 -2.96 -4.07
N ARG A 318 1.25 -2.55 -3.64
CA ARG A 318 1.96 -1.41 -4.24
C ARG A 318 2.36 -1.66 -5.68
N TYR A 319 2.87 -2.84 -6.03
CA TYR A 319 3.15 -3.18 -7.43
C TYR A 319 1.86 -3.14 -8.26
N VAL A 320 0.76 -3.72 -7.76
CA VAL A 320 -0.54 -3.65 -8.43
C VAL A 320 -0.95 -2.20 -8.69
N ALA A 321 -0.85 -1.33 -7.69
CA ALA A 321 -1.14 0.09 -7.82
C ALA A 321 -0.19 0.81 -8.80
N MET A 322 1.12 0.52 -8.77
CA MET A 322 2.12 1.11 -9.69
C MET A 322 1.81 0.73 -11.15
N TYR A 323 1.56 -0.55 -11.44
CA TYR A 323 1.22 -1.01 -12.79
C TYR A 323 -0.10 -0.42 -13.26
N HIS A 324 -1.11 -0.42 -12.38
CA HIS A 324 -2.39 0.17 -12.68
C HIS A 324 -2.27 1.67 -13.02
N ASN A 325 -1.58 2.44 -12.18
CA ASN A 325 -1.38 3.88 -12.39
C ASN A 325 -0.59 4.17 -13.66
N ALA A 326 0.47 3.41 -13.93
CA ALA A 326 1.29 3.58 -15.14
C ALA A 326 0.47 3.33 -16.42
N VAL A 327 -0.30 2.24 -16.46
CA VAL A 327 -1.21 1.93 -17.57
C VAL A 327 -2.26 3.01 -17.72
N CYS A 328 -2.94 3.40 -16.64
CA CYS A 328 -3.98 4.41 -16.70
C CYS A 328 -3.45 5.74 -17.23
N LYS A 329 -2.28 6.17 -16.74
CA LYS A 329 -1.61 7.38 -17.22
C LYS A 329 -1.36 7.29 -18.73
N ARG A 330 -0.75 6.20 -19.21
CA ARG A 330 -0.43 6.04 -20.63
C ARG A 330 -1.68 5.95 -21.51
N LEU A 331 -2.71 5.22 -21.09
CA LEU A 331 -3.96 5.12 -21.85
C LEU A 331 -4.73 6.44 -21.88
N ARG A 332 -4.64 7.27 -20.82
CA ARG A 332 -5.20 8.62 -20.83
C ARG A 332 -4.46 9.54 -21.79
N GLU A 333 -3.15 9.40 -21.91
CA GLU A 333 -2.34 10.11 -22.92
C GLU A 333 -2.78 9.70 -24.34
N ILE A 334 -2.84 8.40 -24.62
CA ILE A 334 -3.30 7.89 -25.94
C ILE A 334 -4.73 8.35 -26.24
N ALA A 335 -5.64 8.29 -25.25
CA ALA A 335 -7.03 8.74 -25.42
C ALA A 335 -7.18 10.26 -25.63
N SER A 336 -6.14 11.04 -25.35
CA SER A 336 -6.14 12.49 -25.59
C SER A 336 -5.67 12.88 -27.00
N GLU A 337 -5.10 11.94 -27.74
CA GLU A 337 -4.66 12.10 -29.13
C GLU A 337 -5.80 11.81 -30.11
N ASP A 338 -5.66 12.27 -31.36
CA ASP A 338 -6.64 11.99 -32.43
C ASP A 338 -6.55 10.52 -32.85
N MET A 339 -7.50 9.71 -32.39
CA MET A 339 -7.55 8.27 -32.63
C MET A 339 -8.31 7.90 -33.91
N GLU A 340 -7.83 6.87 -34.62
CA GLU A 340 -8.58 6.23 -35.71
C GLU A 340 -9.69 5.33 -35.15
N LYS A 341 -10.70 5.05 -35.99
CA LYS A 341 -11.84 4.20 -35.62
C LYS A 341 -11.40 2.80 -35.15
N SER A 342 -10.40 2.23 -35.81
CA SER A 342 -9.80 0.93 -35.45
C SER A 342 -9.15 0.98 -34.05
N GLU A 343 -8.43 2.05 -33.74
CA GLU A 343 -7.75 2.26 -32.47
C GLU A 343 -8.75 2.49 -31.32
N LEU A 344 -9.83 3.25 -31.58
CA LEU A 344 -10.92 3.44 -30.61
C LEU A 344 -11.53 2.10 -30.20
N VAL A 345 -11.82 1.24 -31.18
CA VAL A 345 -12.37 -0.11 -30.91
C VAL A 345 -11.38 -0.94 -30.09
N GLN A 346 -10.09 -0.90 -30.44
CA GLN A 346 -9.03 -1.64 -29.72
C GLN A 346 -8.91 -1.17 -28.26
N LEU A 347 -8.86 0.14 -28.02
CA LEU A 347 -8.78 0.72 -26.68
C LEU A 347 -10.01 0.37 -25.83
N MET A 348 -11.21 0.58 -26.38
CA MET A 348 -12.46 0.32 -25.67
C MET A 348 -12.63 -1.16 -25.32
N SER A 349 -12.28 -2.05 -26.26
CA SER A 349 -12.25 -3.50 -26.02
C SER A 349 -11.26 -3.86 -24.91
N TRP A 350 -10.07 -3.28 -24.94
CA TRP A 350 -9.04 -3.57 -23.94
C TRP A 350 -9.41 -3.08 -22.54
N ILE A 351 -10.06 -1.93 -22.40
CA ILE A 351 -10.55 -1.43 -21.11
C ILE A 351 -11.57 -2.39 -20.49
N LYS A 352 -12.47 -2.96 -21.31
CA LYS A 352 -13.41 -4.01 -20.85
C LYS A 352 -12.68 -5.29 -20.46
N PHE A 353 -11.69 -5.69 -21.25
CA PHE A 353 -10.85 -6.85 -20.99
C PHE A 353 -9.98 -6.70 -19.73
N TYR A 354 -9.56 -5.48 -19.38
CA TYR A 354 -8.60 -5.20 -18.30
C TYR A 354 -9.02 -5.78 -16.94
N ALA A 355 -10.32 -5.71 -16.62
CA ALA A 355 -10.90 -6.21 -15.38
C ALA A 355 -11.22 -7.71 -15.39
N SER A 356 -11.10 -8.37 -16.54
CA SER A 356 -11.56 -9.74 -16.76
C SER A 356 -10.72 -10.78 -16.02
N GLU A 357 -11.26 -12.00 -15.93
CA GLU A 357 -10.55 -13.18 -15.38
C GLU A 357 -9.30 -13.56 -16.17
N ASP A 358 -9.18 -13.09 -17.42
CA ASP A 358 -8.02 -13.34 -18.27
C ASP A 358 -6.89 -12.31 -18.10
N MET A 359 -7.09 -11.30 -17.23
CA MET A 359 -6.09 -10.28 -16.92
C MET A 359 -6.02 -9.94 -15.41
N LEU A 360 -6.41 -8.74 -14.95
CA LEU A 360 -6.27 -8.38 -13.52
C LEU A 360 -7.16 -9.24 -12.61
N GLY A 361 -8.32 -9.68 -13.09
CA GLY A 361 -9.23 -10.56 -12.37
C GLY A 361 -8.72 -12.01 -12.27
N HIS A 362 -7.56 -12.32 -12.85
CA HIS A 362 -7.06 -13.69 -12.91
C HIS A 362 -6.85 -14.30 -11.51
N PRO A 363 -7.37 -15.53 -11.23
CA PRO A 363 -7.34 -16.13 -9.89
C PRO A 363 -5.94 -16.23 -9.26
N ARG A 364 -4.91 -16.50 -10.09
CA ARG A 364 -3.50 -16.50 -9.65
C ARG A 364 -3.02 -15.16 -9.11
N LEU A 365 -3.55 -14.02 -9.55
CA LEU A 365 -3.17 -12.70 -9.05
C LEU A 365 -3.83 -12.39 -7.70
N LYS A 366 -5.05 -12.89 -7.45
CA LYS A 366 -5.82 -12.60 -6.22
C LYS A 366 -6.07 -11.09 -6.02
N ILE A 367 -6.30 -10.37 -7.11
CA ILE A 367 -6.61 -8.93 -7.10
C ILE A 367 -8.13 -8.77 -7.18
N ASN A 368 -8.69 -7.86 -6.39
CA ASN A 368 -10.08 -7.44 -6.56
C ASN A 368 -10.15 -6.34 -7.63
N ALA A 369 -10.12 -6.75 -8.90
CA ALA A 369 -10.13 -5.83 -10.04
C ALA A 369 -11.35 -4.89 -10.06
N PRO A 370 -12.58 -5.33 -9.72
CA PRO A 370 -13.73 -4.44 -9.63
C PRO A 370 -13.56 -3.30 -8.61
N ALA A 371 -13.04 -3.61 -7.42
CA ALA A 371 -12.81 -2.59 -6.38
C ALA A 371 -11.72 -1.59 -6.81
N LEU A 372 -10.62 -2.08 -7.40
CA LEU A 372 -9.54 -1.23 -7.90
C LEU A 372 -10.04 -0.21 -8.94
N LEU A 373 -10.89 -0.66 -9.87
CA LEU A 373 -11.44 0.19 -10.93
C LEU A 373 -12.54 1.15 -10.45
N GLN A 374 -13.19 0.82 -9.33
CA GLN A 374 -14.12 1.73 -8.68
C GLN A 374 -13.38 2.92 -8.05
N ASP A 375 -12.23 2.66 -7.43
CA ASP A 375 -11.41 3.70 -6.80
C ASP A 375 -10.61 4.51 -7.83
N SER A 376 -10.03 3.84 -8.83
CA SER A 376 -9.24 4.43 -9.90
C SER A 376 -9.66 3.84 -11.26
N PRO A 377 -10.60 4.47 -11.99
CA PRO A 377 -10.99 3.98 -13.29
C PRO A 377 -9.89 4.25 -14.34
N VAL A 378 -9.74 3.34 -15.31
CA VAL A 378 -8.72 3.46 -16.38
C VAL A 378 -8.85 4.79 -17.12
N LEU A 379 -10.05 5.07 -17.62
CA LEU A 379 -10.43 6.36 -18.17
C LEU A 379 -11.56 6.95 -17.35
N THR A 380 -11.62 8.28 -17.27
CA THR A 380 -12.75 8.96 -16.65
C THR A 380 -14.02 8.74 -17.47
N ARG A 381 -15.18 8.78 -16.82
CA ARG A 381 -16.47 8.62 -17.51
C ARG A 381 -16.68 9.69 -18.59
N SER A 382 -16.19 10.91 -18.39
CA SER A 382 -16.22 11.97 -19.41
C SER A 382 -15.37 11.62 -20.62
N THR A 383 -14.15 11.11 -20.43
CA THR A 383 -13.27 10.69 -21.54
C THR A 383 -13.91 9.52 -22.30
N LEU A 384 -14.47 8.52 -21.60
CA LEU A 384 -15.16 7.41 -22.25
C LEU A 384 -16.35 7.89 -23.10
N ASN A 385 -17.16 8.81 -22.58
CA ASN A 385 -18.27 9.37 -23.36
C ASN A 385 -17.77 10.12 -24.60
N GLN A 386 -16.70 10.92 -24.48
CA GLN A 386 -16.09 11.62 -25.61
C GLN A 386 -15.58 10.66 -26.70
N LEU A 387 -14.92 9.56 -26.30
CA LEU A 387 -14.46 8.53 -27.23
C LEU A 387 -15.64 7.82 -27.92
N CYS A 388 -16.71 7.52 -27.18
CA CYS A 388 -17.95 6.97 -27.74
C CYS A 388 -18.60 7.92 -28.75
N ASP A 389 -18.72 9.21 -28.42
CA ASP A 389 -19.28 10.22 -29.32
C ASP A 389 -18.44 10.36 -30.60
N SER A 390 -17.11 10.35 -30.46
CA SER A 390 -16.18 10.34 -31.59
C SER A 390 -16.39 9.11 -32.48
N PHE A 391 -16.48 7.91 -31.90
CA PHE A 391 -16.75 6.68 -32.63
C PHE A 391 -18.08 6.72 -33.38
N ILE A 392 -19.14 7.25 -32.75
CA ILE A 392 -20.46 7.40 -33.37
C ILE A 392 -20.39 8.36 -34.56
N GLU A 393 -19.70 9.49 -34.41
CA GLU A 393 -19.57 10.49 -35.47
C GLU A 393 -18.73 9.97 -36.65
N MET A 394 -17.63 9.24 -36.38
CA MET A 394 -16.86 8.55 -37.41
C MET A 394 -17.71 7.51 -38.14
N SER A 395 -18.47 6.69 -37.41
CA SER A 395 -19.36 5.69 -37.99
C SER A 395 -20.48 6.30 -38.83
N ARG A 396 -21.01 7.46 -38.41
CA ARG A 396 -22.00 8.22 -39.19
C ARG A 396 -21.40 8.73 -40.50
N LYS A 397 -20.21 9.31 -40.46
CA LYS A 397 -19.51 9.82 -41.66
C LYS A 397 -19.20 8.68 -42.63
N ASP A 398 -18.73 7.55 -42.11
CA ASP A 398 -18.54 6.33 -42.90
C ASP A 398 -19.86 5.96 -43.57
N LEU A 399 -20.92 5.69 -42.80
CA LEU A 399 -22.22 5.27 -43.33
C LEU A 399 -22.76 6.22 -44.41
N GLN A 400 -22.62 7.54 -44.22
CA GLN A 400 -23.02 8.53 -45.22
C GLN A 400 -22.22 8.42 -46.52
N LEU A 401 -20.89 8.25 -46.42
CA LEU A 401 -20.03 8.07 -47.58
C LEU A 401 -20.35 6.76 -48.32
N TRP A 402 -20.48 5.66 -47.57
CA TRP A 402 -20.84 4.35 -48.12
C TRP A 402 -22.21 4.38 -48.79
N LEU A 403 -23.23 4.98 -48.16
CA LEU A 403 -24.56 5.11 -48.74
C LEU A 403 -24.55 5.98 -50.00
N LYS A 404 -23.82 7.11 -49.98
CA LYS A 404 -23.65 7.97 -51.16
C LYS A 404 -23.01 7.22 -52.33
N ASN A 405 -21.96 6.44 -52.06
CA ASN A 405 -21.28 5.64 -53.07
C ASN A 405 -22.19 4.52 -53.61
N THR A 406 -22.92 3.84 -52.73
CA THR A 406 -23.84 2.76 -53.11
C THR A 406 -24.97 3.29 -53.99
N VAL A 407 -25.58 4.43 -53.64
CA VAL A 407 -26.62 5.08 -54.45
C VAL A 407 -26.06 5.59 -55.78
N SER A 408 -24.82 6.12 -55.79
CA SER A 408 -24.18 6.53 -57.04
C SER A 408 -23.93 5.35 -57.97
N HIS A 409 -23.46 4.22 -57.41
CA HIS A 409 -23.25 2.99 -58.17
C HIS A 409 -24.57 2.44 -58.73
N GLU A 410 -25.64 2.40 -57.91
CA GLU A 410 -26.97 1.99 -58.35
C GLU A 410 -27.50 2.88 -59.49
N LYS A 411 -27.31 4.19 -59.35
CA LYS A 411 -27.66 5.16 -60.40
C LYS A 411 -26.92 4.83 -61.70
N ASP A 412 -25.61 4.64 -61.64
CA ASP A 412 -24.80 4.34 -62.82
C ASP A 412 -25.20 3.00 -63.45
N ASP A 413 -25.54 1.99 -62.64
CA ASP A 413 -26.06 0.70 -63.10
C ASP A 413 -27.39 0.84 -63.83
N TRP A 414 -28.31 1.69 -63.36
CA TRP A 414 -29.58 1.95 -64.05
C TRP A 414 -29.40 2.63 -65.40
N TYR A 415 -28.33 3.42 -65.58
CA TYR A 415 -28.00 4.05 -66.86
C TYR A 415 -27.21 3.14 -67.80
N LYS A 416 -26.76 1.96 -67.35
CA LYS A 416 -26.25 0.93 -68.25
C LYS A 416 -27.44 0.36 -69.02
N ASN A 417 -27.36 0.30 -70.34
CA ASN A 417 -28.35 -0.38 -71.20
C ASN A 417 -28.29 -1.92 -71.03
N ALA A 418 -28.27 -2.40 -69.80
CA ALA A 418 -28.22 -3.81 -69.42
C ALA A 418 -29.57 -4.22 -68.81
N ARG A 419 -29.94 -5.50 -68.97
CA ARG A 419 -31.16 -6.04 -68.38
C ARG A 419 -30.99 -6.16 -66.85
N PRO A 420 -31.95 -5.71 -66.02
CA PRO A 420 -31.88 -5.87 -64.56
C PRO A 420 -31.85 -7.34 -64.12
N SER A 421 -31.33 -7.59 -62.92
CA SER A 421 -31.29 -8.94 -62.33
C SER A 421 -32.70 -9.49 -62.10
N GLU A 422 -32.92 -10.77 -62.44
CA GLU A 422 -34.20 -11.48 -62.27
C GLU A 422 -34.06 -12.60 -61.23
N ASP A 423 -35.08 -12.75 -60.38
CA ASP A 423 -35.15 -13.84 -59.42
C ASP A 423 -35.62 -15.15 -60.08
N ASN A 424 -35.66 -16.25 -59.31
CA ASN A 424 -36.11 -17.56 -59.78
C ASN A 424 -37.59 -17.59 -60.25
N HIS A 425 -38.35 -16.51 -60.03
CA HIS A 425 -39.75 -16.36 -60.42
C HIS A 425 -39.94 -15.33 -61.54
N GLY A 426 -38.86 -14.76 -62.09
CA GLY A 426 -38.88 -13.77 -63.17
C GLY A 426 -39.20 -12.33 -62.75
N TYR A 427 -39.14 -12.02 -61.46
CA TYR A 427 -39.25 -10.64 -60.95
C TYR A 427 -37.90 -9.94 -60.96
N PHE A 428 -37.89 -8.68 -61.39
CA PHE A 428 -36.70 -7.84 -61.33
C PHE A 428 -36.39 -7.40 -59.90
N TYR A 429 -35.11 -7.43 -59.52
CA TYR A 429 -34.64 -6.94 -58.23
C TYR A 429 -33.33 -6.15 -58.35
N THR A 430 -33.02 -5.42 -57.28
CA THR A 430 -31.75 -4.70 -57.08
C THR A 430 -31.05 -5.23 -55.83
N ASP A 431 -29.72 -5.24 -55.85
CA ASP A 431 -28.89 -5.62 -54.69
C ASP A 431 -28.77 -4.50 -53.65
N LEU A 432 -29.31 -3.31 -53.93
CA LEU A 432 -29.23 -2.14 -53.05
C LEU A 432 -29.76 -2.43 -51.63
N PRO A 433 -30.98 -2.99 -51.42
CA PRO A 433 -31.46 -3.27 -50.06
C PRO A 433 -30.54 -4.24 -49.32
N ASN A 434 -30.08 -5.31 -49.96
CA ASN A 434 -29.18 -6.29 -49.35
C ASN A 434 -27.86 -5.64 -48.92
N THR A 435 -27.30 -4.78 -49.78
CA THR A 435 -26.06 -4.05 -49.52
C THR A 435 -26.23 -3.08 -48.35
N VAL A 436 -27.30 -2.30 -48.33
CA VAL A 436 -27.59 -1.33 -47.25
C VAL A 436 -27.85 -2.05 -45.92
N PHE A 437 -28.64 -3.14 -45.91
CA PHE A 437 -28.90 -3.92 -44.70
C PHE A 437 -27.63 -4.61 -44.19
N GLY A 438 -26.76 -5.10 -45.07
CA GLY A 438 -25.45 -5.63 -44.71
C GLY A 438 -24.60 -4.57 -43.99
N MET A 439 -24.48 -3.38 -44.59
CA MET A 439 -23.70 -2.27 -44.01
C MET A 439 -24.23 -1.81 -42.64
N LEU A 440 -25.54 -1.70 -42.49
CA LEU A 440 -26.16 -1.35 -41.21
C LEU A 440 -25.89 -2.42 -40.15
N LYS A 441 -26.01 -3.69 -40.51
CA LYS A 441 -25.74 -4.81 -39.61
C LYS A 441 -24.29 -4.78 -39.10
N ASP A 442 -23.33 -4.60 -39.99
CA ASP A 442 -21.91 -4.57 -39.62
C ASP A 442 -21.58 -3.38 -38.71
N THR A 443 -22.19 -2.21 -38.97
CA THR A 443 -22.00 -1.01 -38.14
C THR A 443 -22.62 -1.17 -36.75
N ILE A 444 -23.79 -1.80 -36.66
CA ILE A 444 -24.45 -2.09 -35.37
C ILE A 444 -23.61 -3.07 -34.55
N ILE A 445 -23.09 -4.13 -35.18
CA ILE A 445 -22.22 -5.11 -34.51
C ILE A 445 -20.99 -4.41 -33.92
N ALA A 446 -20.29 -3.58 -34.71
CA ALA A 446 -19.14 -2.82 -34.23
C ALA A 446 -19.49 -1.87 -33.07
N SER A 447 -20.68 -1.27 -33.10
CA SER A 447 -21.16 -0.36 -32.05
C SER A 447 -21.49 -1.09 -30.75
N ILE A 448 -22.02 -2.31 -30.81
CA ILE A 448 -22.29 -3.14 -29.62
C ILE A 448 -20.98 -3.43 -28.88
N PHE A 449 -19.93 -3.82 -29.59
CA PHE A 449 -18.62 -4.10 -28.97
C PHE A 449 -18.00 -2.89 -28.27
N VAL A 450 -18.26 -1.68 -28.76
CA VAL A 450 -17.71 -0.44 -28.20
C VAL A 450 -18.57 0.12 -27.06
N VAL A 451 -19.89 0.18 -27.25
CA VAL A 451 -20.82 0.95 -26.39
C VAL A 451 -21.47 0.12 -25.28
N ILE A 452 -21.70 -1.19 -25.50
CA ILE A 452 -22.31 -2.12 -24.54
C ILE A 452 -21.22 -2.97 -23.91
#